data_AF-A0A1W7CT21-F1
#
_entry.id   AF-A0A1W7CT21-F1
#
_cell.length_a   1.000
_cell.length_b   1.000
_cell.length_c   1.000
_cell.angle_alpha   90.00
_cell.angle_beta   90.00
_cell.angle_gamma   90.00
#
_symmetry.space_group_name_H-M   'P 1'
#
loop_
_entity.id
_entity.type
_entity.pdbx_description
1 polymer ?
#
loop_
_entity_poly.entity_id
_entity_poly.type
_entity_poly.pdbx_seq_one_letter_code
_entity_poly.pdbx_strand_id
1 'polypeptide(L)'
;MPGLDSVRMRLCAQLLTADPPAAAERERLADTLGDDSTWPDIDYDAPDGVEWEAIGHLDRARCLARSTAHHGQALRALEGWRRLGIHAANWWYNEIGVPQNVGDSLLLLHDRLGAEEREQWGDWLGDSAGPVEMTGQNIIWRQGVELRRAVLVGDADLLAAAVGRMATVLRPSDSEGIQDDLSFHHHGPLPYAGGYGASLVTTIVPWVHAVHDTPWAFDEEQVQLLVDYLLDGQQWALHGDGYDFTLMGREVTRETAHRAGAALRESLRRLLATGPPRARELTAFARRLEQLGAGDADGAGPGGPVGCRYYPRSDYLAHRRPGWSLSVRMSSTRTIPTESLAGENLRGRHLADGVAAIRVGDTPEDGYRAVLPVWDWARLPGITAEQPSDPAALLPRPNERRGAGDDVAGWTDGRLGIALMRLAGTDRIADGWKAWFCFGDMVIALGTHISAPSAEHPVITTIDQRLATGPVTIGPGPTGQDWVHQGRIGYIPLVEHSEVLAGTHPRSGSWSDITENGRATPQTANVFHVGVDHGHRPEGAFYAWLILPDADAETTRERAARPGVAVLANTAALQAVHCRGTGVTLTARHDTTGIALGSGIAD
;
A
#
# COMPACT_ATOMS: atom_id res chain seq x y z
N MET A 1 29.84 -22.61 15.49
CA MET A 1 28.79 -23.62 15.77
C MET A 1 28.02 -23.87 14.48
N PRO A 2 27.69 -25.11 14.11
CA PRO A 2 27.13 -25.43 12.78
C PRO A 2 25.89 -24.60 12.38
N GLY A 3 25.05 -24.23 13.36
CA GLY A 3 23.91 -23.34 13.13
C GLY A 3 24.31 -21.91 12.76
N LEU A 4 25.22 -21.27 13.50
CA LEU A 4 25.67 -19.89 13.26
C LEU A 4 26.33 -19.73 11.88
N ASP A 5 27.14 -20.70 11.49
CA ASP A 5 27.78 -20.70 10.17
C ASP A 5 26.75 -20.77 9.05
N SER A 6 25.68 -21.56 9.24
CA SER A 6 24.57 -21.65 8.29
C SER A 6 23.81 -20.32 8.17
N VAL A 7 23.53 -19.65 9.30
CA VAL A 7 22.93 -18.30 9.32
C VAL A 7 23.80 -17.31 8.57
N ARG A 8 25.11 -17.27 8.85
CA ARG A 8 26.08 -16.40 8.17
C ARG A 8 26.09 -16.63 6.67
N MET A 9 26.22 -17.89 6.23
CA MET A 9 26.26 -18.23 4.81
C MET A 9 24.98 -17.78 4.09
N ARG A 10 23.81 -17.98 4.70
CA ARG A 10 22.55 -17.50 4.12
C ARG A 10 22.53 -15.99 4.02
N LEU A 11 22.91 -15.25 5.08
CA LEU A 11 23.00 -13.78 5.08
C LEU A 11 23.95 -13.26 3.99
N CYS A 12 25.15 -13.81 3.89
CA CYS A 12 26.12 -13.45 2.84
C CYS A 12 25.57 -13.73 1.44
N ALA A 13 24.90 -14.87 1.22
CA ALA A 13 24.25 -15.15 -0.06
C ALA A 13 23.19 -14.10 -0.41
N GLN A 14 22.40 -13.61 0.56
CA GLN A 14 21.44 -12.54 0.34
C GLN A 14 22.13 -11.26 -0.16
N LEU A 15 23.22 -10.86 0.52
CA LEU A 15 24.00 -9.67 0.21
C LEU A 15 24.70 -9.73 -1.15
N LEU A 16 25.12 -10.92 -1.58
CA LEU A 16 25.77 -11.14 -2.87
C LEU A 16 24.79 -11.16 -4.05
N THR A 17 23.55 -11.60 -3.82
CA THR A 17 22.49 -11.65 -4.86
C THR A 17 21.75 -10.33 -5.07
N ALA A 18 21.83 -9.38 -4.14
CA ALA A 18 21.25 -8.06 -4.31
C ALA A 18 21.97 -7.32 -5.45
N ASP A 19 21.22 -6.78 -6.42
CA ASP A 19 21.69 -6.25 -7.71
C ASP A 19 23.07 -5.54 -7.60
N PRO A 20 24.17 -6.23 -7.95
CA PRO A 20 25.49 -5.72 -7.66
C PRO A 20 25.87 -4.63 -8.68
N PRO A 21 26.57 -3.56 -8.26
CA PRO A 21 27.14 -2.61 -9.22
C PRO A 21 27.97 -3.36 -10.27
N ALA A 22 28.02 -2.82 -11.48
CA ALA A 22 28.83 -3.41 -12.55
C ALA A 22 30.27 -3.64 -12.06
N ALA A 23 30.92 -4.72 -12.49
CA ALA A 23 32.30 -5.00 -12.05
C ALA A 23 33.24 -3.80 -12.27
N ALA A 24 33.07 -3.08 -13.39
CA ALA A 24 33.80 -1.85 -13.68
C ALA A 24 33.59 -0.74 -12.64
N GLU A 25 32.39 -0.63 -12.07
CA GLU A 25 32.09 0.33 -11.02
C GLU A 25 32.80 -0.03 -9.71
N ARG A 26 32.84 -1.31 -9.35
CA ARG A 26 33.61 -1.77 -8.17
C ARG A 26 35.09 -1.46 -8.30
N GLU A 27 35.68 -1.74 -9.46
CA GLU A 27 37.08 -1.43 -9.74
C GLU A 27 37.34 0.07 -9.63
N ARG A 28 36.47 0.89 -10.23
CA ARG A 28 36.55 2.35 -10.10
C ARG A 28 36.52 2.79 -8.65
N LEU A 29 35.57 2.28 -7.84
CA LEU A 29 35.46 2.62 -6.42
C LEU A 29 36.70 2.20 -5.62
N ALA A 30 37.30 1.05 -5.94
CA ALA A 30 38.52 0.58 -5.30
C ALA A 30 39.72 1.48 -5.64
N ASP A 31 39.83 1.91 -6.91
CA ASP A 31 40.93 2.74 -7.41
C ASP A 31 40.85 4.19 -6.93
N THR A 32 39.64 4.70 -6.68
CA THR A 32 39.41 6.09 -6.22
C THR A 32 39.36 6.25 -4.72
N LEU A 33 39.53 5.18 -3.94
CA LEU A 33 39.65 5.26 -2.48
C LEU A 33 40.99 5.91 -2.10
N GLY A 34 40.94 7.10 -1.53
CA GLY A 34 42.09 7.88 -1.13
C GLY A 34 42.95 7.19 -0.06
N ASP A 35 44.17 7.70 0.13
CA ASP A 35 45.09 7.20 1.16
C ASP A 35 44.54 7.42 2.59
N ASP A 36 43.81 8.51 2.80
CA ASP A 36 43.04 8.83 4.01
C ASP A 36 41.84 7.90 4.26
N SER A 37 41.57 7.00 3.31
CA SER A 37 40.44 6.07 3.27
C SER A 37 39.08 6.75 3.06
N THR A 38 39.05 7.87 2.35
CA THR A 38 37.82 8.54 1.92
C THR A 38 37.71 8.58 0.40
N TRP A 39 36.51 8.93 -0.08
CA TRP A 39 36.27 9.24 -1.50
C TRP A 39 36.09 10.74 -1.69
N PRO A 40 36.83 11.38 -2.61
CA PRO A 40 36.84 12.84 -2.76
C PRO A 40 35.56 13.41 -3.38
N ASP A 41 34.72 12.57 -3.96
CA ASP A 41 33.44 12.95 -4.58
C ASP A 41 32.24 12.81 -3.63
N ILE A 42 32.47 12.49 -2.35
CA ILE A 42 31.43 12.49 -1.32
C ILE A 42 31.62 13.76 -0.47
N ASP A 43 30.56 14.55 -0.33
CA ASP A 43 30.54 15.63 0.65
C ASP A 43 30.20 15.08 2.05
N TYR A 44 31.23 14.92 2.88
CA TYR A 44 31.08 14.44 4.26
C TYR A 44 30.57 15.51 5.24
N ASP A 45 30.60 16.79 4.84
CA ASP A 45 30.13 17.93 5.64
C ASP A 45 28.72 18.37 5.21
N ALA A 46 28.16 17.74 4.16
CA ALA A 46 26.82 18.04 3.68
C ALA A 46 25.78 17.89 4.80
N PRO A 47 24.93 18.91 5.03
CA PRO A 47 23.83 18.79 5.98
C PRO A 47 22.88 17.68 5.52
N ASP A 48 22.41 16.86 6.45
CA ASP A 48 21.48 15.80 6.14
C ASP A 48 20.10 16.37 5.75
N GLY A 49 19.78 16.18 4.46
CA GLY A 49 18.48 16.51 3.87
C GLY A 49 17.52 15.31 3.89
N VAL A 50 16.79 15.09 2.79
CA VAL A 50 15.94 13.90 2.62
C VAL A 50 16.78 12.61 2.53
N GLU A 51 18.01 12.70 2.01
CA GLU A 51 19.02 11.65 2.04
C GLU A 51 20.34 12.20 2.59
N TRP A 52 21.03 11.43 3.44
CA TRP A 52 22.33 11.80 4.00
C TRP A 52 23.47 11.32 3.11
N GLU A 53 24.09 12.23 2.35
CA GLU A 53 25.08 11.91 1.31
C GLU A 53 26.26 11.06 1.83
N ALA A 54 26.73 11.35 3.05
CA ALA A 54 27.84 10.63 3.65
C ALA A 54 27.58 9.13 3.78
N ILE A 55 26.32 8.66 3.88
CA ILE A 55 26.00 7.23 3.90
C ILE A 55 26.51 6.49 2.66
N GLY A 56 26.69 7.21 1.53
CA GLY A 56 27.26 6.71 0.30
C GLY A 56 28.67 6.12 0.47
N HIS A 57 29.43 6.56 1.48
CA HIS A 57 30.71 5.96 1.85
C HIS A 57 30.54 4.49 2.25
N LEU A 58 29.56 4.20 3.12
CA LEU A 58 29.30 2.85 3.60
C LEU A 58 28.70 1.98 2.50
N ASP A 59 27.83 2.53 1.64
CA ASP A 59 27.34 1.82 0.47
C ASP A 59 28.46 1.37 -0.47
N ARG A 60 29.48 2.23 -0.68
CA ARG A 60 30.68 1.89 -1.45
C ARG A 60 31.53 0.84 -0.73
N ALA A 61 31.75 0.97 0.58
CA ALA A 61 32.47 -0.03 1.37
C ALA A 61 31.81 -1.41 1.28
N ARG A 62 30.48 -1.48 1.43
CA ARG A 62 29.69 -2.70 1.26
C ARG A 62 29.76 -3.25 -0.15
N CYS A 63 29.76 -2.38 -1.17
CA CYS A 63 29.94 -2.77 -2.55
C CYS A 63 31.30 -3.46 -2.77
N LEU A 64 32.39 -2.89 -2.23
CA LEU A 64 33.73 -3.49 -2.29
C LEU A 64 33.80 -4.81 -1.52
N ALA A 65 33.14 -4.91 -0.37
CA ALA A 65 33.09 -6.13 0.45
C ALA A 65 32.46 -7.34 -0.28
N ARG A 66 31.73 -7.15 -1.38
CA ARG A 66 31.17 -8.25 -2.19
C ARG A 66 32.20 -8.96 -3.07
N SER A 67 33.40 -8.40 -3.24
CA SER A 67 34.46 -8.95 -4.08
C SER A 67 35.69 -9.25 -3.25
N THR A 68 36.14 -10.50 -3.27
CA THR A 68 37.35 -10.93 -2.56
C THR A 68 38.60 -10.15 -2.98
N ALA A 69 38.63 -9.62 -4.22
CA ALA A 69 39.72 -8.79 -4.72
C ALA A 69 39.83 -7.44 -3.99
N HIS A 70 38.73 -6.94 -3.43
CA HIS A 70 38.62 -5.59 -2.85
C HIS A 70 38.37 -5.59 -1.34
N HIS A 71 38.48 -6.75 -0.68
CA HIS A 71 38.26 -6.86 0.77
C HIS A 71 39.19 -5.95 1.59
N GLY A 72 40.42 -5.72 1.13
CA GLY A 72 41.35 -4.81 1.81
C GLY A 72 40.89 -3.35 1.76
N GLN A 73 40.45 -2.89 0.59
CA GLN A 73 39.89 -1.54 0.40
C GLN A 73 38.59 -1.36 1.17
N ALA A 74 37.73 -2.39 1.19
CA ALA A 74 36.51 -2.38 1.99
C ALA A 74 36.80 -2.17 3.49
N LEU A 75 37.75 -2.94 4.05
CA LEU A 75 38.17 -2.78 5.45
C LEU A 75 38.74 -1.39 5.72
N ARG A 76 39.63 -0.89 4.84
CA ARG A 76 40.18 0.47 4.95
C ARG A 76 39.09 1.53 4.97
N ALA A 77 38.08 1.42 4.11
CA ALA A 77 36.94 2.34 4.08
C ALA A 77 36.15 2.29 5.40
N LEU A 78 35.79 1.10 5.90
CA LEU A 78 35.09 0.97 7.20
C LEU A 78 35.88 1.59 8.36
N GLU A 79 37.20 1.39 8.41
CA GLU A 79 38.07 2.05 9.39
C GLU A 79 38.13 3.56 9.18
N GLY A 80 38.14 4.02 7.92
CA GLY A 80 38.01 5.43 7.54
C GLY A 80 36.75 6.06 8.13
N TRP A 81 35.60 5.42 7.95
CA TRP A 81 34.34 5.84 8.54
C TRP A 81 34.42 5.99 10.06
N ARG A 82 34.98 5.01 10.77
CA ARG A 82 35.17 5.07 12.22
C ARG A 82 36.05 6.26 12.64
N ARG A 83 37.11 6.55 11.88
CA ARG A 83 37.99 7.70 12.16
C ARG A 83 37.30 9.04 11.92
N LEU A 84 36.44 9.12 10.90
CA LEU A 84 35.68 10.33 10.60
C LEU A 84 34.71 10.68 11.73
N GLY A 85 34.08 9.70 12.36
CA GLY A 85 33.20 9.92 13.51
C GLY A 85 32.02 10.86 13.22
N ILE A 86 31.54 10.85 11.98
CA ILE A 86 30.46 11.71 11.52
C ILE A 86 29.09 11.15 11.89
N HIS A 87 28.14 12.05 12.14
CA HIS A 87 26.79 11.74 12.55
C HIS A 87 25.79 12.60 11.77
N ALA A 88 24.66 11.99 11.39
CA ALA A 88 23.51 12.72 10.87
C ALA A 88 22.73 13.38 12.02
N ALA A 89 22.06 14.50 11.78
CA ALA A 89 21.00 15.02 12.66
C ALA A 89 19.81 14.03 12.78
N ASN A 90 19.48 13.28 11.73
CA ASN A 90 18.46 12.22 11.81
C ASN A 90 19.02 10.97 12.53
N TRP A 91 18.48 10.68 13.72
CA TRP A 91 18.87 9.55 14.58
C TRP A 91 18.86 8.20 13.86
N TRP A 92 17.94 7.98 12.90
CA TRP A 92 17.79 6.70 12.20
C TRP A 92 19.06 6.31 11.45
N TYR A 93 19.75 7.26 10.81
CA TYR A 93 21.00 6.94 10.13
C TYR A 93 22.05 6.43 11.11
N ASN A 94 22.18 7.10 12.25
CA ASN A 94 23.20 6.78 13.24
C ASN A 94 22.94 5.44 13.92
N GLU A 95 21.68 5.19 14.30
CA GLU A 95 21.32 4.07 15.18
C GLU A 95 20.87 2.81 14.42
N ILE A 96 20.52 2.97 13.14
CA ILE A 96 19.99 1.88 12.30
C ILE A 96 20.78 1.77 10.99
N GLY A 97 20.78 2.81 10.15
CA GLY A 97 21.29 2.73 8.78
C GLY A 97 22.78 2.40 8.71
N VAL A 98 23.60 3.18 9.42
CA VAL A 98 25.05 3.01 9.55
C VAL A 98 25.42 1.63 10.11
N PRO A 99 24.94 1.22 11.30
CA PRO A 99 25.33 -0.08 11.87
C PRO A 99 24.84 -1.27 11.04
N GLN A 100 23.68 -1.19 10.37
CA GLN A 100 23.27 -2.25 9.44
C GLN A 100 24.23 -2.37 8.25
N ASN A 101 24.63 -1.25 7.65
CA ASN A 101 25.51 -1.24 6.48
C ASN A 101 26.93 -1.74 6.83
N VAL A 102 27.47 -1.27 7.96
CA VAL A 102 28.74 -1.76 8.50
C VAL A 102 28.65 -3.25 8.81
N GLY A 103 27.60 -3.69 9.51
CA GLY A 103 27.42 -5.11 9.84
C GLY A 103 27.30 -6.01 8.61
N ASP A 104 26.57 -5.59 7.56
CA ASP A 104 26.53 -6.31 6.27
C ASP A 104 27.92 -6.50 5.68
N SER A 105 28.71 -5.43 5.66
CA SER A 105 30.08 -5.45 5.13
C SER A 105 30.96 -6.40 5.94
N LEU A 106 30.87 -6.36 7.27
CA LEU A 106 31.65 -7.21 8.16
C LEU A 106 31.29 -8.69 8.05
N LEU A 107 30.04 -9.04 7.77
CA LEU A 107 29.66 -10.44 7.51
C LEU A 107 30.34 -11.00 6.26
N LEU A 108 30.44 -10.19 5.19
CA LEU A 108 31.16 -10.55 3.97
C LEU A 108 32.68 -10.64 4.20
N LEU A 109 33.21 -9.78 5.08
CA LEU A 109 34.62 -9.70 5.43
C LEU A 109 35.02 -10.64 6.58
N HIS A 110 34.10 -11.40 7.14
CA HIS A 110 34.29 -12.21 8.36
C HIS A 110 35.56 -13.06 8.34
N ASP A 111 35.84 -13.72 7.20
CA ASP A 111 36.98 -14.63 7.07
C ASP A 111 38.33 -13.90 6.88
N ARG A 112 38.31 -12.56 6.77
CA ARG A 112 39.49 -11.68 6.77
C ARG A 112 39.82 -11.10 8.14
N LEU A 113 38.88 -11.17 9.07
CA LEU A 113 39.00 -10.60 10.42
C LEU A 113 39.49 -11.67 11.41
N GLY A 114 40.46 -11.32 12.25
CA GLY A 114 40.83 -12.08 13.44
C GLY A 114 39.76 -12.01 14.54
N ALA A 115 39.88 -12.84 15.58
CA ALA A 115 38.90 -12.87 16.68
C ALA A 115 38.80 -11.52 17.40
N GLU A 116 39.93 -10.87 17.69
CA GLU A 116 39.98 -9.57 18.35
C GLU A 116 39.33 -8.46 17.50
N GLU A 117 39.58 -8.45 16.18
CA GLU A 117 38.95 -7.48 15.29
C GLU A 117 37.43 -7.68 15.23
N ARG A 118 36.96 -8.94 15.21
CA ARG A 118 35.52 -9.24 15.26
C ARG A 118 34.88 -8.77 16.55
N GLU A 119 35.53 -8.95 17.70
CA GLU A 119 35.07 -8.43 18.99
C GLU A 119 34.99 -6.90 18.97
N GLN A 120 36.05 -6.21 18.53
CA GLN A 120 36.07 -4.73 18.42
C GLN A 120 34.99 -4.19 17.47
N TRP A 121 34.72 -4.89 16.37
CA TRP A 121 33.60 -4.56 15.47
C TRP A 121 32.24 -4.91 16.07
N GLY A 122 32.15 -6.00 16.82
CA GLY A 122 30.95 -6.39 17.55
C GLY A 122 30.56 -5.36 18.61
N ASP A 123 31.51 -4.87 19.40
CA ASP A 123 31.28 -3.85 20.43
C ASP A 123 30.80 -2.55 19.79
N TRP A 124 31.48 -2.08 18.74
CA TRP A 124 31.06 -0.89 18.01
C TRP A 124 29.65 -0.98 17.42
N LEU A 125 29.27 -2.15 16.88
CA LEU A 125 27.90 -2.37 16.38
C LEU A 125 26.88 -2.29 17.52
N GLY A 126 27.21 -2.84 18.69
CA GLY A 126 26.37 -2.78 19.88
C GLY A 126 26.22 -1.35 20.41
N ASP A 127 27.33 -0.61 20.51
CA ASP A 127 27.36 0.78 21.00
C ASP A 127 26.67 1.75 20.04
N SER A 128 26.73 1.47 18.73
CA SER A 128 26.06 2.29 17.70
C SER A 128 24.56 2.03 17.62
N ALA A 129 24.07 0.88 18.11
CA ALA A 129 22.65 0.57 18.08
C ALA A 129 21.93 1.29 19.23
N GLY A 130 20.96 2.15 18.88
CA GLY A 130 20.13 2.89 19.84
C GLY A 130 19.34 2.04 20.85
N PRO A 131 18.74 2.67 21.88
CA PRO A 131 18.01 1.98 22.94
C PRO A 131 16.76 1.22 22.44
N VAL A 132 16.37 0.18 23.19
CA VAL A 132 15.42 -0.88 22.78
C VAL A 132 13.94 -0.46 22.80
N GLU A 133 13.59 0.73 23.31
CA GLU A 133 12.19 1.19 23.39
C GLU A 133 11.67 1.66 22.02
N MET A 134 11.41 0.70 21.11
CA MET A 134 10.79 0.97 19.82
C MET A 134 9.70 -0.06 19.52
N THR A 135 8.66 0.31 18.76
CA THR A 135 7.56 -0.57 18.33
C THR A 135 7.66 -0.92 16.84
N GLY A 136 6.98 -1.99 16.42
CA GLY A 136 6.80 -2.34 15.01
C GLY A 136 8.11 -2.51 14.22
N GLN A 137 8.21 -1.77 13.12
CA GLN A 137 9.32 -1.82 12.16
C GLN A 137 10.70 -1.53 12.80
N ASN A 138 10.73 -0.64 13.79
CA ASN A 138 11.96 -0.23 14.46
C ASN A 138 12.59 -1.39 15.27
N ILE A 139 11.76 -2.27 15.84
CA ILE A 139 12.25 -3.48 16.51
C ILE A 139 13.05 -4.33 15.53
N ILE A 140 12.50 -4.59 14.35
CA ILE A 140 13.14 -5.46 13.34
C ILE A 140 14.46 -4.85 12.90
N TRP A 141 14.50 -3.54 12.65
CA TRP A 141 15.73 -2.88 12.23
C TRP A 141 16.83 -2.92 13.28
N ARG A 142 16.50 -2.58 14.53
CA ARG A 142 17.44 -2.62 15.65
C ARG A 142 17.92 -4.04 15.87
N GLN A 143 17.02 -5.01 15.99
CA GLN A 143 17.42 -6.41 16.17
C GLN A 143 18.23 -6.93 14.99
N GLY A 144 18.05 -6.38 13.78
CA GLY A 144 18.87 -6.71 12.62
C GLY A 144 20.35 -6.31 12.79
N VAL A 145 20.63 -5.26 13.58
CA VAL A 145 22.01 -4.91 13.96
C VAL A 145 22.57 -5.95 14.94
N GLU A 146 21.81 -6.31 15.97
CA GLU A 146 22.24 -7.32 16.95
C GLU A 146 22.44 -8.71 16.32
N LEU A 147 21.63 -9.10 15.34
CA LEU A 147 21.83 -10.35 14.62
C LEU A 147 23.15 -10.35 13.84
N ARG A 148 23.49 -9.23 13.18
CA ARG A 148 24.79 -9.09 12.51
C ARG A 148 25.94 -9.17 13.50
N ARG A 149 25.82 -8.47 14.63
CA ARG A 149 26.78 -8.53 15.74
C ARG A 149 26.96 -9.96 16.25
N ALA A 150 25.87 -10.63 16.60
CA ALA A 150 25.85 -12.00 17.10
C ALA A 150 26.54 -12.97 16.13
N VAL A 151 26.24 -12.88 14.84
CA VAL A 151 26.88 -13.70 13.81
C VAL A 151 28.36 -13.37 13.66
N LEU A 152 28.73 -12.08 13.72
CA LEU A 152 30.11 -11.62 13.60
C LEU A 152 31.00 -12.15 14.73
N VAL A 153 30.54 -12.09 15.98
CA VAL A 153 31.31 -12.54 17.16
C VAL A 153 31.08 -14.01 17.52
N GLY A 154 30.13 -14.68 16.87
CA GLY A 154 29.80 -16.08 17.13
C GLY A 154 28.99 -16.30 18.42
N ASP A 155 28.19 -15.32 18.85
CA ASP A 155 27.38 -15.36 20.07
C ASP A 155 25.96 -15.90 19.79
N ALA A 156 25.69 -17.13 20.23
CA ALA A 156 24.40 -17.78 20.06
C ALA A 156 23.29 -17.23 20.94
N ASP A 157 23.61 -16.75 22.14
CA ASP A 157 22.61 -16.26 23.09
C ASP A 157 22.14 -14.87 22.64
N LEU A 158 23.06 -14.04 22.15
CA LEU A 158 22.71 -12.77 21.52
C LEU A 158 21.86 -12.98 20.27
N LEU A 159 22.18 -13.97 19.43
CA LEU A 159 21.37 -14.33 18.27
C LEU A 159 19.95 -14.73 18.70
N ALA A 160 19.84 -15.62 19.69
CA ALA A 160 18.55 -16.07 20.22
C ALA A 160 17.71 -14.92 20.77
N ALA A 161 18.33 -14.02 21.54
CA ALA A 161 17.65 -12.86 22.12
C ALA A 161 17.16 -11.89 21.04
N ALA A 162 17.95 -11.67 19.98
CA ALA A 162 17.57 -10.79 18.88
C ALA A 162 16.42 -11.40 18.05
N VAL A 163 16.46 -12.69 17.71
CA VAL A 163 15.34 -13.37 17.04
C VAL A 163 14.08 -13.33 17.90
N GLY A 164 14.18 -13.69 19.18
CA GLY A 164 13.04 -13.69 20.10
C GLY A 164 12.37 -12.32 20.20
N ARG A 165 13.14 -11.23 20.17
CA ARG A 165 12.59 -9.87 20.11
C ARG A 165 11.94 -9.55 18.77
N MET A 166 12.54 -9.92 17.63
CA MET A 166 11.90 -9.76 16.32
C MET A 166 10.57 -10.50 16.24
N ALA A 167 10.52 -11.74 16.73
CA ALA A 167 9.35 -12.59 16.69
C ALA A 167 8.11 -11.98 17.36
N THR A 168 8.29 -11.06 18.32
CA THR A 168 7.18 -10.35 18.97
C THR A 168 6.33 -9.48 18.03
N VAL A 169 6.82 -9.17 16.83
CA VAL A 169 6.05 -8.42 15.82
C VAL A 169 5.12 -9.31 14.99
N LEU A 170 5.35 -10.63 14.98
CA LEU A 170 4.55 -11.62 14.26
C LEU A 170 3.48 -12.20 15.19
N ARG A 171 2.56 -11.34 15.61
CA ARG A 171 1.38 -11.71 16.40
C ARG A 171 0.18 -10.86 15.98
N PRO A 172 -1.06 -11.36 16.14
CA PRO A 172 -2.24 -10.52 15.99
C PRO A 172 -2.19 -9.36 16.99
N SER A 173 -2.60 -8.18 16.54
CA SER A 173 -2.64 -6.95 17.31
C SER A 173 -4.02 -6.34 17.28
N ASP A 174 -4.42 -5.74 18.40
CA ASP A 174 -5.61 -4.90 18.53
C ASP A 174 -5.30 -3.41 18.33
N SER A 175 -4.02 -3.07 18.10
CA SER A 175 -3.47 -1.74 17.88
C SER A 175 -2.64 -1.72 16.58
N GLU A 176 -1.34 -1.48 16.65
CA GLU A 176 -0.45 -1.49 15.48
C GLU A 176 0.02 -2.90 15.14
N GLY A 177 0.14 -3.21 13.85
CA GLY A 177 0.56 -4.50 13.34
C GLY A 177 -0.53 -5.25 12.57
N ILE A 178 -0.31 -6.55 12.41
CA ILE A 178 -1.26 -7.46 11.75
C ILE A 178 -2.49 -7.62 12.65
N GLN A 179 -3.67 -7.30 12.13
CA GLN A 179 -4.94 -7.42 12.85
C GLN A 179 -5.46 -8.86 12.80
N ASP A 180 -6.47 -9.18 13.62
CA ASP A 180 -7.14 -10.49 13.64
C ASP A 180 -7.84 -10.85 12.32
N ASP A 181 -8.28 -9.86 11.55
CA ASP A 181 -8.83 -10.01 10.20
C ASP A 181 -7.78 -10.04 9.07
N LEU A 182 -6.48 -10.03 9.45
CA LEU A 182 -5.30 -10.01 8.58
C LEU A 182 -5.13 -8.72 7.77
N SER A 183 -5.85 -7.64 8.12
CA SER A 183 -5.45 -6.30 7.71
C SER A 183 -4.26 -5.81 8.54
N PHE A 184 -3.70 -4.65 8.21
CA PHE A 184 -2.51 -4.12 8.89
C PHE A 184 -2.68 -2.64 9.22
N HIS A 185 -2.36 -2.27 10.46
CA HIS A 185 -2.43 -0.89 10.96
C HIS A 185 -1.08 -0.37 11.44
N HIS A 186 -0.82 0.93 11.29
CA HIS A 186 0.29 1.63 11.94
C HIS A 186 -0.07 3.12 12.09
N HIS A 187 0.55 3.82 13.04
CA HIS A 187 0.18 5.17 13.50
C HIS A 187 -1.22 5.17 14.12
N GLY A 188 -1.43 4.22 15.03
CA GLY A 188 -2.76 3.89 15.54
C GLY A 188 -3.55 3.03 14.55
N PRO A 189 -4.90 3.04 14.57
CA PRO A 189 -5.73 2.21 13.71
C PRO A 189 -5.91 2.82 12.30
N LEU A 190 -4.81 3.17 11.64
CA LEU A 190 -4.78 3.60 10.24
C LEU A 190 -4.41 2.39 9.37
N PRO A 191 -5.28 1.94 8.46
CA PRO A 191 -4.96 0.89 7.49
C PRO A 191 -3.76 1.25 6.61
N TYR A 192 -2.75 0.40 6.64
CA TYR A 192 -1.41 0.69 6.11
C TYR A 192 -0.76 -0.51 5.41
N ALA A 193 -1.56 -1.40 4.82
CA ALA A 193 -1.08 -2.62 4.19
C ALA A 193 -0.01 -2.36 3.11
N GLY A 194 -0.16 -1.31 2.30
CA GLY A 194 0.72 -1.01 1.16
C GLY A 194 1.98 -0.20 1.49
N GLY A 195 2.09 0.33 2.71
CA GLY A 195 3.30 1.01 3.20
C GLY A 195 3.97 0.19 4.30
N TYR A 196 3.81 0.59 5.56
CA TYR A 196 4.43 -0.14 6.69
C TYR A 196 4.07 -1.63 6.76
N GLY A 197 2.88 -2.03 6.31
CA GLY A 197 2.50 -3.44 6.23
C GLY A 197 3.33 -4.24 5.21
N ALA A 198 3.71 -3.60 4.11
CA ALA A 198 4.63 -4.15 3.13
C ALA A 198 6.09 -4.10 3.65
N SER A 199 6.47 -3.03 4.35
CA SER A 199 7.78 -2.90 5.01
C SER A 199 8.02 -4.01 6.04
N LEU A 200 6.99 -4.36 6.83
CA LEU A 200 7.07 -5.49 7.77
C LEU A 200 7.51 -6.76 7.05
N VAL A 201 6.85 -7.11 5.94
CA VAL A 201 7.16 -8.31 5.16
C VAL A 201 8.59 -8.26 4.62
N THR A 202 8.95 -7.17 3.95
CA THR A 202 10.25 -7.06 3.28
C THR A 202 11.42 -7.03 4.26
N THR A 203 11.17 -6.70 5.51
CA THR A 203 12.20 -6.62 6.55
C THR A 203 12.26 -7.86 7.43
N ILE A 204 11.15 -8.54 7.72
CA ILE A 204 11.15 -9.74 8.59
C ILE A 204 11.52 -11.03 7.83
N VAL A 205 11.05 -11.18 6.59
CA VAL A 205 11.25 -12.40 5.80
C VAL A 205 12.74 -12.75 5.58
N PRO A 206 13.65 -11.79 5.31
CA PRO A 206 15.09 -12.07 5.25
C PRO A 206 15.63 -12.79 6.49
N TRP A 207 15.13 -12.43 7.68
CA TRP A 207 15.52 -13.03 8.95
C TRP A 207 14.89 -14.42 9.13
N VAL A 208 13.60 -14.58 8.87
CA VAL A 208 12.92 -15.88 8.88
C VAL A 208 13.68 -16.89 8.02
N HIS A 209 14.08 -16.49 6.82
CA HIS A 209 14.89 -17.32 5.92
C HIS A 209 16.31 -17.57 6.46
N ALA A 210 16.97 -16.57 7.04
CA ALA A 210 18.33 -16.71 7.54
C ALA A 210 18.44 -17.75 8.66
N VAL A 211 17.50 -17.76 9.61
CA VAL A 211 17.53 -18.64 10.80
C VAL A 211 16.74 -19.95 10.64
N HIS A 212 16.14 -20.20 9.49
CA HIS A 212 15.39 -21.44 9.21
C HIS A 212 16.24 -22.71 9.41
N ASP A 213 15.66 -23.83 9.84
CA ASP A 213 16.37 -25.08 10.16
C ASP A 213 17.54 -24.91 11.16
N THR A 214 17.44 -23.93 12.06
CA THR A 214 18.38 -23.74 13.17
C THR A 214 17.64 -23.69 14.50
N PRO A 215 18.33 -23.84 15.65
CA PRO A 215 17.70 -23.70 16.97
C PRO A 215 17.06 -22.32 17.24
N TRP A 216 17.35 -21.31 16.41
CA TRP A 216 16.80 -19.96 16.51
C TRP A 216 15.71 -19.69 15.47
N ALA A 217 15.16 -20.71 14.82
CA ALA A 217 14.07 -20.52 13.87
C ALA A 217 12.86 -19.85 14.53
N PHE A 218 12.15 -19.03 13.76
CA PHE A 218 10.81 -18.57 14.15
C PHE A 218 9.90 -19.79 14.30
N ASP A 219 8.96 -19.73 15.24
CA ASP A 219 8.05 -20.85 15.48
C ASP A 219 7.01 -21.01 14.36
N GLU A 220 6.33 -22.16 14.38
CA GLU A 220 5.35 -22.51 13.35
C GLU A 220 4.16 -21.54 13.30
N GLU A 221 3.72 -21.03 14.47
CA GLU A 221 2.59 -20.09 14.55
C GLU A 221 2.95 -18.72 13.93
N GLN A 222 4.17 -18.24 14.17
CA GLN A 222 4.68 -16.99 13.60
C GLN A 222 4.82 -17.08 12.07
N VAL A 223 5.38 -18.19 11.58
CA VAL A 223 5.51 -18.43 10.14
C VAL A 223 4.13 -18.58 9.52
N GLN A 224 3.20 -19.29 10.16
CA GLN A 224 1.81 -19.43 9.72
C GLN A 224 1.11 -18.07 9.62
N LEU A 225 1.20 -17.22 10.64
CA LEU A 225 0.62 -15.88 10.62
C LEU A 225 1.20 -15.01 9.49
N LEU A 226 2.52 -15.07 9.28
CA LEU A 226 3.17 -14.34 8.19
C LEU A 226 2.67 -14.81 6.81
N VAL A 227 2.49 -16.12 6.63
CA VAL A 227 1.93 -16.71 5.40
C VAL A 227 0.46 -16.30 5.21
N ASP A 228 -0.34 -16.36 6.27
CA ASP A 228 -1.75 -15.95 6.21
C ASP A 228 -1.85 -14.46 5.90
N TYR A 229 -1.08 -13.61 6.57
CA TYR A 229 -1.03 -12.19 6.25
C TYR A 229 -0.62 -11.92 4.78
N LEU A 230 0.33 -12.68 4.23
CA LEU A 230 0.72 -12.56 2.82
C LEU A 230 -0.42 -12.94 1.85
N LEU A 231 -1.09 -14.06 2.08
CA LEU A 231 -2.09 -14.62 1.15
C LEU A 231 -3.49 -14.00 1.32
N ASP A 232 -3.84 -13.67 2.56
CA ASP A 232 -5.17 -13.26 2.99
C ASP A 232 -5.26 -11.79 3.40
N GLY A 233 -4.12 -11.10 3.53
CA GLY A 233 -4.03 -9.64 3.70
C GLY A 233 -3.40 -8.96 2.48
N GLN A 234 -2.08 -9.02 2.38
CA GLN A 234 -1.25 -8.33 1.38
C GLN A 234 -1.69 -8.61 -0.05
N GLN A 235 -1.90 -9.87 -0.40
CA GLN A 235 -2.33 -10.28 -1.74
C GLN A 235 -3.66 -9.63 -2.16
N TRP A 236 -4.59 -9.40 -1.22
CA TRP A 236 -5.88 -8.78 -1.50
C TRP A 236 -5.82 -7.27 -1.61
N ALA A 237 -4.80 -6.64 -1.03
CA ALA A 237 -4.50 -5.22 -1.17
C ALA A 237 -3.79 -4.86 -2.51
N LEU A 238 -3.37 -5.85 -3.30
CA LEU A 238 -2.65 -5.67 -4.57
C LEU A 238 -3.54 -5.85 -5.79
N HIS A 239 -3.45 -4.94 -6.75
CA HIS A 239 -3.95 -5.15 -8.11
C HIS A 239 -2.79 -5.09 -9.10
N GLY A 240 -2.60 -6.15 -9.89
CA GLY A 240 -1.33 -6.33 -10.58
C GLY A 240 -0.17 -6.36 -9.59
N ASP A 241 0.80 -5.47 -9.76
CA ASP A 241 2.04 -5.38 -8.99
C ASP A 241 2.09 -4.25 -7.95
N GLY A 242 0.98 -3.55 -7.72
CA GLY A 242 0.95 -2.38 -6.84
C GLY A 242 -0.26 -2.35 -5.94
N TYR A 243 -0.06 -1.68 -4.81
CA TYR A 243 -1.03 -1.62 -3.74
C TYR A 243 -2.16 -0.67 -4.07
N ASP A 244 -3.27 -0.91 -3.38
CA ASP A 244 -4.31 0.08 -3.27
C ASP A 244 -3.78 1.36 -2.62
N PHE A 245 -3.86 2.48 -3.35
CA PHE A 245 -3.36 3.78 -2.93
C PHE A 245 -3.97 4.25 -1.61
N THR A 246 -5.18 3.77 -1.25
CA THR A 246 -5.84 4.12 0.01
C THR A 246 -5.29 3.38 1.24
N LEU A 247 -4.39 2.41 1.04
CA LEU A 247 -3.76 1.59 2.10
C LEU A 247 -2.27 1.92 2.29
N MET A 248 -1.82 3.06 1.78
CA MET A 248 -0.42 3.46 1.79
C MET A 248 -0.12 4.60 2.78
N GLY A 249 -1.11 5.01 3.58
CA GLY A 249 -1.01 6.17 4.46
C GLY A 249 -0.46 7.39 3.72
N ARG A 250 0.50 8.11 4.30
CA ARG A 250 1.13 9.25 3.62
C ARG A 250 2.01 8.86 2.43
N GLU A 251 2.44 7.60 2.34
CA GLU A 251 3.34 7.14 1.28
C GLU A 251 2.68 7.16 -0.11
N VAL A 252 1.35 7.33 -0.15
CA VAL A 252 0.59 7.52 -1.39
C VAL A 252 1.16 8.66 -2.25
N THR A 253 1.78 9.68 -1.66
CA THR A 253 2.35 10.82 -2.39
C THR A 253 3.85 10.66 -2.69
N ARG A 254 4.43 9.46 -2.50
CA ARG A 254 5.78 9.13 -2.95
C ARG A 254 5.75 8.54 -4.35
N GLU A 255 6.51 9.13 -5.26
CA GLU A 255 6.51 8.78 -6.69
C GLU A 255 6.81 7.30 -6.98
N THR A 256 7.63 6.65 -6.14
CA THR A 256 8.05 5.26 -6.32
C THR A 256 7.24 4.25 -5.50
N ALA A 257 6.44 4.68 -4.52
CA ALA A 257 5.82 3.79 -3.54
C ALA A 257 4.80 2.83 -4.16
N HIS A 258 4.21 3.21 -5.30
CA HIS A 258 3.21 2.40 -6.00
C HIS A 258 3.78 1.20 -6.76
N ARG A 259 5.11 1.00 -6.75
CA ARG A 259 5.83 -0.07 -7.47
C ARG A 259 6.47 -1.08 -6.50
N ALA A 260 5.65 -1.71 -5.66
CA ALA A 260 6.15 -2.59 -4.60
C ALA A 260 6.33 -4.07 -5.01
N GLY A 261 5.89 -4.47 -6.20
CA GLY A 261 5.90 -5.87 -6.63
C GLY A 261 7.27 -6.56 -6.59
N ALA A 262 8.36 -5.84 -6.87
CA ALA A 262 9.70 -6.42 -6.90
C ALA A 262 10.21 -6.86 -5.52
N ALA A 263 10.05 -6.01 -4.49
CA ALA A 263 10.50 -6.30 -3.13
C ALA A 263 9.66 -7.42 -2.49
N LEU A 264 8.35 -7.43 -2.77
CA LEU A 264 7.46 -8.49 -2.31
C LEU A 264 7.79 -9.83 -2.97
N ARG A 265 8.04 -9.84 -4.29
CA ARG A 265 8.45 -11.05 -5.03
C ARG A 265 9.69 -11.70 -4.41
N GLU A 266 10.70 -10.89 -4.10
CA GLU A 266 11.92 -11.40 -3.47
C GLU A 266 11.66 -11.97 -2.06
N SER A 267 10.76 -11.34 -1.30
CA SER A 267 10.32 -11.87 0.00
C SER A 267 9.60 -13.22 -0.16
N LEU A 268 8.67 -13.35 -1.10
CA LEU A 268 8.00 -14.62 -1.38
C LEU A 268 8.98 -15.73 -1.77
N ARG A 269 9.98 -15.42 -2.61
CA ARG A 269 11.02 -16.37 -3.02
C ARG A 269 11.82 -16.88 -1.82
N ARG A 270 12.22 -15.98 -0.92
CA ARG A 270 12.95 -16.34 0.32
C ARG A 270 12.11 -17.19 1.24
N LEU A 271 10.85 -16.82 1.44
CA LEU A 271 9.94 -17.58 2.29
C LEU A 271 9.67 -18.96 1.71
N LEU A 272 9.44 -19.10 0.40
CA LEU A 272 9.26 -20.40 -0.25
C LEU A 272 10.45 -21.34 -0.07
N ALA A 273 11.66 -20.81 0.03
CA ALA A 273 12.88 -21.60 0.27
C ALA A 273 12.91 -22.23 1.68
N THR A 274 12.03 -21.84 2.60
CA THR A 274 11.91 -22.40 3.96
C THR A 274 10.86 -23.50 4.08
N GLY A 275 10.27 -23.96 2.97
CA GLY A 275 9.15 -24.92 3.00
C GLY A 275 7.94 -24.46 3.84
N PRO A 276 7.42 -23.24 3.61
CA PRO A 276 6.41 -22.63 4.47
C PRO A 276 5.05 -23.35 4.35
N PRO A 277 4.14 -23.17 5.32
CA PRO A 277 2.76 -23.61 5.15
C PRO A 277 2.13 -22.96 3.91
N ARG A 278 1.08 -23.58 3.36
CA ARG A 278 0.37 -23.09 2.16
C ARG A 278 1.29 -22.78 0.97
N ALA A 279 2.44 -23.47 0.85
CA ALA A 279 3.45 -23.24 -0.19
C ALA A 279 2.91 -23.22 -1.62
N ARG A 280 1.84 -23.99 -1.92
CA ARG A 280 1.19 -23.99 -3.24
C ARG A 280 0.57 -22.62 -3.58
N GLU A 281 -0.12 -22.01 -2.63
CA GLU A 281 -0.73 -20.69 -2.81
C GLU A 281 0.33 -19.59 -2.88
N LEU A 282 1.36 -19.65 -2.02
CA LEU A 282 2.50 -18.72 -2.09
C LEU A 282 3.26 -18.84 -3.42
N THR A 283 3.44 -20.05 -3.95
CA THR A 283 4.08 -20.27 -5.25
C THR A 283 3.24 -19.65 -6.37
N ALA A 284 1.91 -19.78 -6.31
CA ALA A 284 1.02 -19.14 -7.28
C ALA A 284 1.11 -17.60 -7.20
N PHE A 285 1.18 -17.05 -5.98
CA PHE A 285 1.37 -15.61 -5.76
C PHE A 285 2.73 -15.13 -6.32
N ALA A 286 3.82 -15.82 -5.99
CA ALA A 286 5.16 -15.47 -6.48
C ALA A 286 5.24 -15.48 -8.01
N ARG A 287 4.72 -16.54 -8.65
CA ARG A 287 4.67 -16.66 -10.12
C ARG A 287 3.86 -15.53 -10.77
N ARG A 288 2.76 -15.10 -10.16
CA ARG A 288 1.99 -13.95 -10.66
C ARG A 288 2.85 -12.69 -10.67
N LEU A 289 3.51 -12.36 -9.55
CA LEU A 289 4.37 -11.17 -9.49
C LEU A 289 5.57 -11.27 -10.46
N GLU A 290 6.10 -12.47 -10.69
CA GLU A 290 7.14 -12.72 -11.71
C GLU A 290 6.65 -12.38 -13.12
N GLN A 291 5.48 -12.89 -13.52
CA GLN A 291 4.91 -12.66 -14.85
C GLN A 291 4.60 -11.18 -15.08
N LEU A 292 4.05 -10.50 -14.07
CA LEU A 292 3.80 -9.05 -14.13
C LEU A 292 5.09 -8.24 -14.30
N GLY A 293 6.16 -8.64 -13.62
CA GLY A 293 7.47 -7.98 -13.73
C GLY A 293 8.20 -8.25 -15.06
N ALA A 294 7.87 -9.34 -15.76
CA ALA A 294 8.46 -9.68 -17.05
C ALA A 294 7.80 -8.94 -18.23
N GLY A 295 6.62 -8.33 -18.02
CA GLY A 295 5.83 -7.73 -19.11
C GLY A 295 5.12 -8.77 -19.97
N ASP A 296 5.12 -10.04 -19.58
CA ASP A 296 4.45 -11.15 -20.26
C ASP A 296 2.94 -11.12 -19.94
N ALA A 297 2.24 -10.12 -20.48
CA ALA A 297 0.79 -9.98 -20.38
C ALA A 297 0.09 -10.70 -21.54
N ASP A 298 0.24 -12.02 -21.61
CA ASP A 298 -0.42 -12.87 -22.62
C ASP A 298 -1.93 -13.04 -22.31
N GLY A 299 -2.70 -11.94 -22.37
CA GLY A 299 -4.17 -11.86 -22.52
C GLY A 299 -5.10 -12.51 -21.46
N ALA A 300 -4.63 -13.50 -20.72
CA ALA A 300 -5.24 -14.10 -19.56
C ALA A 300 -4.27 -13.83 -18.41
N GLY A 301 -4.54 -12.78 -17.64
CA GLY A 301 -3.68 -12.37 -16.53
C GLY A 301 -3.36 -13.54 -15.59
N PRO A 302 -2.18 -13.54 -14.93
CA PRO A 302 -1.86 -14.58 -13.96
C PRO A 302 -2.91 -14.51 -12.86
N GLY A 303 -3.66 -15.60 -12.65
CA GLY A 303 -4.78 -15.61 -11.70
C GLY A 303 -4.46 -14.94 -10.35
N GLY A 304 -5.37 -14.07 -9.91
CA GLY A 304 -5.40 -13.44 -8.58
C GLY A 304 -6.40 -14.13 -7.65
N PRO A 305 -6.52 -13.70 -6.38
CA PRO A 305 -7.70 -14.05 -5.58
C PRO A 305 -8.95 -13.65 -6.36
N VAL A 306 -9.97 -14.51 -6.38
CA VAL A 306 -11.28 -14.23 -6.97
C VAL A 306 -12.31 -14.35 -5.87
N GLY A 307 -13.09 -13.31 -5.65
CA GLY A 307 -14.08 -13.29 -4.58
C GLY A 307 -14.30 -11.89 -4.02
N CYS A 308 -14.86 -11.83 -2.81
CA CYS A 308 -15.05 -10.59 -2.07
C CYS A 308 -14.66 -10.79 -0.61
N ARG A 309 -13.88 -9.85 -0.07
CA ARG A 309 -13.39 -9.88 1.30
C ARG A 309 -13.61 -8.53 1.97
N TYR A 310 -14.07 -8.57 3.21
CA TYR A 310 -14.25 -7.38 4.05
C TYR A 310 -13.33 -7.49 5.27
N TYR A 311 -12.65 -6.40 5.57
CA TYR A 311 -11.72 -6.25 6.70
C TYR A 311 -12.36 -5.28 7.71
N PRO A 312 -13.14 -5.81 8.69
CA PRO A 312 -13.87 -4.97 9.64
C PRO A 312 -12.96 -4.11 10.53
N ARG A 313 -11.72 -4.52 10.78
CA ARG A 313 -10.75 -3.71 11.53
C ARG A 313 -10.30 -2.49 10.73
N SER A 314 -10.34 -2.58 9.41
CA SER A 314 -9.81 -1.57 8.49
C SER A 314 -10.87 -0.81 7.70
N ASP A 315 -12.17 -1.02 7.96
CA ASP A 315 -13.26 -0.42 7.18
C ASP A 315 -13.01 -0.50 5.66
N TYR A 316 -12.52 -1.67 5.21
CA TYR A 316 -12.02 -1.88 3.84
C TYR A 316 -12.65 -3.12 3.21
N LEU A 317 -13.16 -2.97 1.99
CA LEU A 317 -13.68 -4.09 1.19
C LEU A 317 -12.87 -4.24 -0.09
N ALA A 318 -12.44 -5.46 -0.39
CA ALA A 318 -11.80 -5.83 -1.64
C ALA A 318 -12.68 -6.81 -2.41
N HIS A 319 -12.95 -6.51 -3.67
CA HIS A 319 -13.72 -7.33 -4.58
C HIS A 319 -12.90 -7.61 -5.83
N ARG A 320 -12.67 -8.90 -6.12
CA ARG A 320 -11.72 -9.34 -7.13
C ARG A 320 -12.38 -10.26 -8.15
N ARG A 321 -12.10 -10.02 -9.42
CA ARG A 321 -12.51 -10.83 -10.56
C ARG A 321 -11.35 -11.04 -11.50
N PRO A 322 -11.43 -12.04 -12.40
CA PRO A 322 -10.52 -12.10 -13.53
C PRO A 322 -10.55 -10.75 -14.28
N GLY A 323 -9.38 -10.13 -14.46
CA GLY A 323 -9.22 -8.89 -15.22
C GLY A 323 -9.57 -7.59 -14.51
N TRP A 324 -10.23 -7.60 -13.35
CA TRP A 324 -10.58 -6.36 -12.64
C TRP A 324 -10.77 -6.51 -11.13
N SER A 325 -10.71 -5.38 -10.43
CA SER A 325 -11.05 -5.30 -9.01
C SER A 325 -11.78 -4.00 -8.68
N LEU A 326 -12.55 -4.06 -7.59
CA LEU A 326 -13.02 -2.90 -6.85
C LEU A 326 -12.43 -2.98 -5.45
N SER A 327 -11.96 -1.85 -4.94
CA SER A 327 -11.76 -1.66 -3.52
C SER A 327 -12.60 -0.51 -3.00
N VAL A 328 -13.07 -0.61 -1.76
CA VAL A 328 -13.82 0.46 -1.09
C VAL A 328 -13.16 0.75 0.25
N ARG A 329 -12.59 1.95 0.40
CA ARG A 329 -12.02 2.46 1.66
C ARG A 329 -13.00 3.42 2.33
N MET A 330 -13.45 3.05 3.51
CA MET A 330 -14.36 3.84 4.36
C MET A 330 -13.65 4.23 5.65
N SER A 331 -14.28 5.03 6.51
CA SER A 331 -13.74 5.31 7.84
C SER A 331 -14.84 5.44 8.87
N SER A 332 -14.63 4.81 10.02
CA SER A 332 -15.49 4.93 11.19
C SER A 332 -14.73 5.49 12.39
N THR A 333 -15.38 5.59 13.55
CA THR A 333 -14.67 5.89 14.80
C THR A 333 -13.61 4.83 15.15
N ARG A 334 -13.63 3.64 14.53
CA ARG A 334 -12.66 2.57 14.76
C ARG A 334 -11.32 2.83 14.08
N THR A 335 -11.32 3.59 12.98
CA THR A 335 -10.12 3.81 12.14
C THR A 335 -9.75 5.28 12.03
N ILE A 336 -8.48 5.54 11.76
CA ILE A 336 -8.02 6.85 11.30
C ILE A 336 -8.20 6.90 9.77
N PRO A 337 -8.82 7.97 9.20
CA PRO A 337 -9.10 8.04 7.76
C PRO A 337 -7.84 8.14 6.90
N THR A 338 -6.92 9.03 7.28
CA THR A 338 -5.68 9.35 6.57
C THR A 338 -4.74 10.07 7.54
N GLU A 339 -3.49 10.28 7.14
CA GLU A 339 -2.49 11.05 7.87
C GLU A 339 -1.76 12.05 6.97
N SER A 340 -1.18 13.09 7.57
CA SER A 340 -0.21 14.00 6.95
C SER A 340 0.92 14.22 7.94
N LEU A 341 2.13 13.76 7.61
CA LEU A 341 3.29 13.81 8.48
C LEU A 341 4.54 14.11 7.65
N ALA A 342 5.51 14.81 8.25
CA ALA A 342 6.79 15.13 7.61
C ALA A 342 6.67 15.77 6.21
N GLY A 343 5.65 16.63 6.01
CA GLY A 343 5.42 17.29 4.73
C GLY A 343 4.82 16.39 3.64
N GLU A 344 4.37 15.18 3.96
CA GLU A 344 3.77 14.24 3.01
C GLU A 344 2.23 14.24 3.08
N ASN A 345 1.57 13.93 1.95
CA ASN A 345 0.12 13.79 1.81
C ASN A 345 -0.70 15.06 2.12
N LEU A 346 -0.32 16.16 1.49
CA LEU A 346 -0.90 17.49 1.73
C LEU A 346 -2.33 17.67 1.20
N ARG A 347 -2.87 16.71 0.44
CA ARG A 347 -4.22 16.78 -0.18
C ARG A 347 -5.11 15.57 0.11
N GLY A 348 -4.68 14.67 1.00
CA GLY A 348 -5.32 13.36 1.22
C GLY A 348 -6.61 13.34 2.04
N ARG A 349 -7.26 14.49 2.31
CA ARG A 349 -8.39 14.60 3.25
C ARG A 349 -9.49 13.54 3.08
N HIS A 350 -9.82 13.20 1.83
CA HIS A 350 -10.96 12.34 1.51
C HIS A 350 -10.59 10.88 1.20
N LEU A 351 -9.36 10.43 1.48
CA LEU A 351 -8.86 9.09 1.12
C LEU A 351 -9.66 7.92 1.74
N ALA A 352 -10.49 8.18 2.76
CA ALA A 352 -11.33 7.17 3.40
C ALA A 352 -12.80 7.63 3.59
N ASP A 353 -13.27 8.56 2.76
CA ASP A 353 -14.66 9.03 2.73
C ASP A 353 -15.53 8.20 1.76
N GLY A 354 -15.25 6.90 1.68
CA GLY A 354 -15.90 5.99 0.73
C GLY A 354 -15.25 6.01 -0.65
N VAL A 355 -13.90 6.05 -0.70
CA VAL A 355 -13.16 5.94 -1.96
C VAL A 355 -13.38 4.56 -2.55
N ALA A 356 -13.87 4.49 -3.79
CA ALA A 356 -14.20 3.27 -4.50
C ALA A 356 -13.36 3.17 -5.79
N ALA A 357 -12.21 2.50 -5.72
CA ALA A 357 -11.25 2.43 -6.82
C ALA A 357 -11.48 1.19 -7.69
N ILE A 358 -11.66 1.38 -9.00
CA ILE A 358 -11.94 0.30 -9.97
C ILE A 358 -10.75 0.12 -10.90
N ARG A 359 -10.04 -1.00 -10.73
CA ARG A 359 -8.83 -1.30 -11.49
C ARG A 359 -9.12 -2.39 -12.51
N VAL A 360 -8.62 -2.20 -13.73
CA VAL A 360 -8.90 -3.06 -14.89
C VAL A 360 -7.61 -3.39 -15.61
N GLY A 361 -7.48 -4.63 -16.09
CA GLY A 361 -6.22 -5.18 -16.61
C GLY A 361 -5.18 -5.37 -15.51
N ASP A 362 -4.02 -5.90 -15.86
CA ASP A 362 -2.95 -6.19 -14.90
C ASP A 362 -1.68 -5.36 -15.15
N THR A 363 -1.79 -4.30 -15.97
CA THR A 363 -0.66 -3.39 -16.23
C THR A 363 -0.33 -2.58 -14.98
N PRO A 364 0.95 -2.22 -14.76
CA PRO A 364 1.33 -1.39 -13.62
C PRO A 364 0.61 -0.04 -13.57
N GLU A 365 0.28 0.56 -14.71
CA GLU A 365 -0.61 1.72 -14.72
C GLU A 365 -2.07 1.27 -14.74
N ASP A 366 -2.80 1.58 -13.67
CA ASP A 366 -4.18 1.20 -13.41
C ASP A 366 -5.16 2.39 -13.51
N GLY A 367 -4.70 3.54 -14.00
CA GLY A 367 -5.42 4.79 -14.09
C GLY A 367 -5.35 5.64 -12.81
N TYR A 368 -4.80 5.12 -11.71
CA TYR A 368 -4.75 5.79 -10.41
C TYR A 368 -3.34 6.08 -9.91
N ARG A 369 -2.29 5.47 -10.46
CA ARG A 369 -0.89 5.76 -10.05
C ARG A 369 -0.36 7.02 -10.71
N ALA A 370 -0.48 7.14 -12.03
CA ALA A 370 0.00 8.32 -12.76
C ALA A 370 -0.87 9.57 -12.57
N VAL A 371 -2.11 9.42 -12.09
CA VAL A 371 -3.02 10.57 -11.90
C VAL A 371 -2.66 11.39 -10.65
N LEU A 372 -1.99 10.81 -9.65
CA LEU A 372 -1.72 11.42 -8.33
C LEU A 372 -1.25 12.90 -8.37
N PRO A 373 -0.20 13.29 -9.14
CA PRO A 373 0.27 14.67 -9.17
C PRO A 373 -0.69 15.63 -9.89
N VAL A 374 -1.60 15.13 -10.73
CA VAL A 374 -2.57 15.93 -11.50
C VAL A 374 -4.02 15.73 -11.04
N TRP A 375 -4.23 14.95 -9.98
CA TRP A 375 -5.56 14.52 -9.54
C TRP A 375 -6.34 15.68 -8.95
N ASP A 376 -7.66 15.66 -9.13
CA ASP A 376 -8.55 16.46 -8.30
C ASP A 376 -8.86 15.70 -7.00
N TRP A 377 -8.13 16.02 -5.94
CA TRP A 377 -8.26 15.37 -4.64
C TRP A 377 -9.60 15.66 -3.93
N ALA A 378 -10.38 16.64 -4.40
CA ALA A 378 -11.76 16.87 -3.95
C ALA A 378 -12.79 15.97 -4.68
N ARG A 379 -12.34 15.18 -5.67
CA ARG A 379 -13.19 14.33 -6.50
C ARG A 379 -12.66 12.89 -6.59
N LEU A 380 -12.03 12.37 -5.53
CA LEU A 380 -11.56 10.98 -5.52
C LEU A 380 -12.70 10.01 -5.92
N PRO A 381 -12.39 8.91 -6.62
CA PRO A 381 -13.42 8.00 -7.11
C PRO A 381 -14.25 7.45 -5.96
N GLY A 382 -15.57 7.48 -6.09
CA GLY A 382 -16.52 6.99 -5.09
C GLY A 382 -16.99 8.00 -4.05
N ILE A 383 -16.26 9.08 -3.76
CA ILE A 383 -16.60 9.97 -2.62
C ILE A 383 -17.84 10.85 -2.91
N THR A 384 -18.44 11.35 -1.83
CA THR A 384 -19.35 12.51 -1.88
C THR A 384 -18.71 13.61 -1.05
N ALA A 385 -18.34 14.74 -1.67
CA ALA A 385 -17.56 15.79 -1.00
C ALA A 385 -17.90 17.18 -1.54
N GLU A 386 -17.70 18.18 -0.67
CA GLU A 386 -17.73 19.59 -1.06
C GLU A 386 -16.60 19.89 -2.07
N GLN A 387 -16.80 20.87 -2.93
CA GLN A 387 -15.84 21.27 -3.97
C GLN A 387 -15.18 22.61 -3.63
N PRO A 388 -14.24 22.66 -2.68
CA PRO A 388 -13.58 23.89 -2.29
C PRO A 388 -12.73 24.45 -3.42
N SER A 389 -12.64 25.78 -3.50
CA SER A 389 -11.72 26.45 -4.44
C SER A 389 -10.28 26.52 -3.94
N ASP A 390 -10.07 26.43 -2.63
CA ASP A 390 -8.74 26.48 -1.99
C ASP A 390 -8.23 25.05 -1.71
N PRO A 391 -7.11 24.63 -2.34
CA PRO A 391 -6.50 23.32 -2.09
C PRO A 391 -6.12 23.09 -0.62
N ALA A 392 -5.88 24.14 0.17
CA ALA A 392 -5.58 24.01 1.60
C ALA A 392 -6.72 23.34 2.38
N ALA A 393 -7.96 23.41 1.87
CA ALA A 393 -9.10 22.69 2.45
C ALA A 393 -8.95 21.16 2.38
N LEU A 394 -8.07 20.65 1.52
CA LEU A 394 -7.80 19.21 1.31
C LEU A 394 -6.67 18.66 2.17
N LEU A 395 -6.07 19.50 3.03
CA LEU A 395 -5.15 19.01 4.06
C LEU A 395 -5.88 17.99 4.93
N PRO A 396 -5.28 16.81 5.18
CA PRO A 396 -5.81 15.85 6.13
C PRO A 396 -6.13 16.50 7.48
N ARG A 397 -7.19 16.01 8.12
CA ARG A 397 -7.53 16.41 9.49
C ARG A 397 -6.34 16.09 10.41
N PRO A 398 -6.22 16.75 11.59
CA PRO A 398 -5.14 16.45 12.53
C PRO A 398 -4.98 14.94 12.73
N ASN A 399 -3.74 14.48 12.74
CA ASN A 399 -3.42 13.07 12.89
C ASN A 399 -4.10 12.50 14.15
N GLU A 400 -4.37 11.20 14.13
CA GLU A 400 -5.11 10.47 15.17
C GLU A 400 -6.62 10.76 15.24
N ARG A 401 -7.13 11.76 14.51
CA ARG A 401 -8.57 11.97 14.42
C ARG A 401 -9.23 10.81 13.69
N ARG A 402 -10.05 10.05 14.42
CA ARG A 402 -10.86 8.94 13.89
C ARG A 402 -11.98 9.45 12.97
N GLY A 403 -12.56 8.53 12.20
CA GLY A 403 -13.70 8.78 11.31
C GLY A 403 -14.94 9.30 12.05
N ALA A 404 -15.91 9.77 11.28
CA ALA A 404 -16.99 10.63 11.81
C ALA A 404 -18.08 9.89 12.61
N GLY A 405 -18.30 8.60 12.37
CA GLY A 405 -19.35 7.83 13.03
C GLY A 405 -19.12 6.31 12.98
N ASP A 406 -19.95 5.55 13.70
CA ASP A 406 -19.81 4.09 13.80
C ASP A 406 -20.52 3.33 12.69
N ASP A 407 -21.44 4.01 11.98
CA ASP A 407 -22.33 3.51 10.94
C ASP A 407 -21.59 3.19 9.63
N VAL A 408 -20.66 2.24 9.72
CA VAL A 408 -19.85 1.71 8.63
C VAL A 408 -19.78 0.21 8.78
N ALA A 409 -20.11 -0.52 7.71
CA ALA A 409 -20.14 -1.97 7.73
C ALA A 409 -19.89 -2.56 6.34
N GLY A 410 -19.53 -3.83 6.33
CA GLY A 410 -19.43 -4.62 5.12
C GLY A 410 -19.97 -6.03 5.33
N TRP A 411 -20.38 -6.66 4.24
CA TRP A 411 -20.84 -8.05 4.22
C TRP A 411 -20.34 -8.74 2.97
N THR A 412 -20.04 -10.04 3.08
CA THR A 412 -19.62 -10.87 1.96
C THR A 412 -19.96 -12.34 2.23
N ASP A 413 -20.32 -13.08 1.18
CA ASP A 413 -20.41 -14.55 1.19
C ASP A 413 -19.14 -15.22 0.61
N GLY A 414 -18.07 -14.45 0.44
CA GLY A 414 -16.83 -14.83 -0.25
C GLY A 414 -16.87 -14.53 -1.75
N ARG A 415 -18.04 -14.30 -2.36
CA ARG A 415 -18.20 -14.02 -3.80
C ARG A 415 -18.83 -12.65 -4.05
N LEU A 416 -19.97 -12.38 -3.44
CA LEU A 416 -20.73 -11.13 -3.48
C LEU A 416 -20.37 -10.26 -2.30
N GLY A 417 -20.62 -8.96 -2.39
CA GLY A 417 -20.28 -8.05 -1.28
C GLY A 417 -21.17 -6.82 -1.20
N ILE A 418 -21.24 -6.26 0.00
CA ILE A 418 -21.86 -4.96 0.30
C ILE A 418 -20.86 -4.18 1.12
N ALA A 419 -20.54 -2.95 0.71
CA ALA A 419 -19.91 -1.94 1.56
C ALA A 419 -20.94 -0.84 1.84
N LEU A 420 -21.06 -0.40 3.09
CA LEU A 420 -22.01 0.62 3.53
C LEU A 420 -21.29 1.64 4.42
N MET A 421 -21.51 2.92 4.14
CA MET A 421 -20.97 4.03 4.94
C MET A 421 -22.00 5.14 5.08
N ARG A 422 -22.17 5.64 6.31
CA ARG A 422 -22.87 6.89 6.57
C ARG A 422 -21.94 8.09 6.32
N LEU A 423 -22.46 9.12 5.66
CA LEU A 423 -21.73 10.33 5.28
C LEU A 423 -21.69 11.42 6.36
N ALA A 424 -22.51 11.31 7.39
CA ALA A 424 -22.61 12.33 8.43
C ALA A 424 -21.23 12.64 9.03
N GLY A 425 -20.75 13.86 8.85
CA GLY A 425 -19.49 14.37 9.40
C GLY A 425 -18.19 14.00 8.66
N THR A 426 -18.27 13.27 7.53
CA THR A 426 -17.09 13.02 6.65
C THR A 426 -16.57 14.31 6.03
N ASP A 427 -17.47 15.26 5.79
CA ASP A 427 -17.15 16.64 5.44
C ASP A 427 -18.22 17.57 6.03
N ARG A 428 -18.71 18.58 5.30
CA ARG A 428 -19.88 19.39 5.72
C ARG A 428 -21.23 18.72 5.44
N ILE A 429 -21.23 17.40 5.30
CA ILE A 429 -22.42 16.58 5.08
C ILE A 429 -23.04 16.27 6.43
N ALA A 430 -24.30 16.69 6.61
CA ALA A 430 -25.04 16.50 7.85
C ALA A 430 -25.66 15.11 7.94
N ASP A 431 -26.11 14.56 6.80
CA ASP A 431 -26.63 13.20 6.73
C ASP A 431 -26.53 12.62 5.31
N GLY A 432 -26.67 11.30 5.22
CA GLY A 432 -26.69 10.57 3.96
C GLY A 432 -26.03 9.21 4.09
N TRP A 433 -26.36 8.32 3.16
CA TRP A 433 -25.83 6.96 3.10
C TRP A 433 -25.25 6.68 1.72
N LYS A 434 -24.17 5.89 1.69
CA LYS A 434 -23.57 5.35 0.48
C LYS A 434 -23.39 3.85 0.61
N ALA A 435 -23.72 3.13 -0.45
CA ALA A 435 -23.54 1.69 -0.51
C ALA A 435 -23.00 1.24 -1.88
N TRP A 436 -22.12 0.23 -1.85
CA TRP A 436 -21.61 -0.45 -3.03
C TRP A 436 -22.00 -1.92 -2.99
N PHE A 437 -22.76 -2.36 -3.98
CA PHE A 437 -23.23 -3.73 -4.13
C PHE A 437 -22.41 -4.43 -5.21
N CYS A 438 -21.62 -5.42 -4.81
CA CYS A 438 -20.63 -6.07 -5.66
C CYS A 438 -21.13 -7.43 -6.14
N PHE A 439 -21.36 -7.57 -7.45
CA PHE A 439 -21.85 -8.80 -8.09
C PHE A 439 -20.75 -9.51 -8.90
N GLY A 440 -21.12 -10.42 -9.80
CA GLY A 440 -20.16 -11.17 -10.61
C GLY A 440 -19.36 -10.27 -11.57
N ASP A 441 -20.06 -9.45 -12.33
CA ASP A 441 -19.57 -8.67 -13.47
C ASP A 441 -19.88 -7.17 -13.35
N MET A 442 -20.48 -6.75 -12.24
CA MET A 442 -20.97 -5.39 -12.06
C MET A 442 -20.91 -4.92 -10.62
N VAL A 443 -20.86 -3.60 -10.46
CA VAL A 443 -20.96 -2.91 -9.18
C VAL A 443 -22.11 -1.91 -9.27
N ILE A 444 -22.95 -1.86 -8.25
CA ILE A 444 -23.99 -0.84 -8.14
C ILE A 444 -23.61 0.10 -7.00
N ALA A 445 -23.46 1.39 -7.33
CA ALA A 445 -23.21 2.44 -6.36
C ALA A 445 -24.51 3.21 -6.10
N LEU A 446 -24.99 3.17 -4.86
CA LEU A 446 -26.18 3.90 -4.41
C LEU A 446 -25.80 4.95 -3.37
N GLY A 447 -26.49 6.09 -3.42
CA GLY A 447 -26.50 7.04 -2.32
C GLY A 447 -27.87 7.67 -2.15
N THR A 448 -28.19 8.07 -0.93
CA THR A 448 -29.53 8.56 -0.56
C THR A 448 -29.46 9.47 0.65
N HIS A 449 -30.45 10.35 0.78
CA HIS A 449 -30.59 11.29 1.90
C HIS A 449 -29.40 12.26 2.08
N ILE A 450 -28.65 12.51 1.00
CA ILE A 450 -27.46 13.36 1.04
C ILE A 450 -27.90 14.80 1.33
N SER A 451 -27.57 15.26 2.53
CA SER A 451 -28.00 16.56 3.04
C SER A 451 -26.80 17.31 3.61
N ALA A 452 -26.54 18.52 3.11
CA ALA A 452 -25.37 19.32 3.50
C ALA A 452 -25.76 20.80 3.68
N PRO A 453 -26.66 21.14 4.62
CA PRO A 453 -27.17 22.50 4.80
C PRO A 453 -26.08 23.53 5.16
N SER A 454 -24.96 23.07 5.72
CA SER A 454 -23.79 23.89 6.06
C SER A 454 -22.72 23.94 4.98
N ALA A 455 -22.94 23.35 3.80
CA ALA A 455 -22.01 23.47 2.69
C ALA A 455 -21.90 24.95 2.22
N GLU A 456 -20.67 25.36 1.96
CA GLU A 456 -20.24 26.64 1.41
C GLU A 456 -20.05 26.57 -0.12
N HIS A 457 -19.69 25.39 -0.65
CA HIS A 457 -19.51 25.11 -2.08
C HIS A 457 -20.44 23.99 -2.57
N PRO A 458 -20.53 23.73 -3.90
CA PRO A 458 -21.29 22.60 -4.42
C PRO A 458 -20.81 21.27 -3.84
N VAL A 459 -21.73 20.34 -3.67
CA VAL A 459 -21.44 18.97 -3.22
C VAL A 459 -21.56 18.03 -4.40
N ILE A 460 -20.52 17.25 -4.66
CA ILE A 460 -20.45 16.34 -5.79
C ILE A 460 -20.27 14.92 -5.29
N THR A 461 -20.95 13.98 -5.93
CA THR A 461 -20.58 12.57 -5.87
C THR A 461 -19.78 12.20 -7.10
N THR A 462 -18.54 11.79 -6.91
CA THR A 462 -17.71 11.27 -8.00
C THR A 462 -17.91 9.77 -8.10
N ILE A 463 -18.32 9.27 -9.26
CA ILE A 463 -18.41 7.83 -9.54
C ILE A 463 -17.04 7.29 -9.91
N ASP A 464 -16.30 8.00 -10.77
CA ASP A 464 -14.89 7.72 -11.03
C ASP A 464 -14.12 8.98 -11.42
N GLN A 465 -12.82 8.98 -11.14
CA GLN A 465 -11.87 9.96 -11.64
C GLN A 465 -10.50 9.31 -11.81
N ARG A 466 -10.01 9.25 -13.06
CA ARG A 466 -8.80 8.52 -13.43
C ARG A 466 -8.09 9.13 -14.63
N LEU A 467 -6.88 8.67 -14.91
CA LEU A 467 -6.21 9.00 -16.17
C LEU A 467 -7.05 8.52 -17.37
N ALA A 468 -7.28 9.38 -18.35
CA ALA A 468 -8.01 9.02 -19.55
C ALA A 468 -7.16 8.14 -20.48
N THR A 469 -7.71 6.98 -20.85
CA THR A 469 -7.15 5.98 -21.77
C THR A 469 -7.86 5.98 -23.12
N GLY A 470 -7.94 7.15 -23.76
CA GLY A 470 -8.61 7.35 -25.05
C GLY A 470 -9.91 8.19 -24.96
N PRO A 471 -10.70 8.25 -26.03
CA PRO A 471 -11.92 9.05 -26.07
C PRO A 471 -13.02 8.49 -25.17
N VAL A 472 -13.92 9.37 -24.74
CA VAL A 472 -15.15 9.00 -24.03
C VAL A 472 -16.21 8.66 -25.07
N THR A 473 -16.87 7.52 -24.92
CA THR A 473 -18.05 7.15 -25.71
C THR A 473 -19.30 7.41 -24.88
N ILE A 474 -20.31 8.00 -25.51
CA ILE A 474 -21.56 8.39 -24.85
C ILE A 474 -22.72 7.84 -25.69
N GLY A 475 -23.78 7.38 -25.03
CA GLY A 475 -25.00 6.97 -25.71
C GLY A 475 -26.23 7.01 -24.81
N PRO A 476 -27.44 6.81 -25.37
CA PRO A 476 -28.67 6.97 -24.62
C PRO A 476 -28.79 5.92 -23.52
N GLY A 477 -28.95 6.36 -22.27
CA GLY A 477 -29.13 5.50 -21.11
C GLY A 477 -30.61 5.21 -20.77
N PRO A 478 -30.85 4.29 -19.81
CA PRO A 478 -32.19 3.78 -19.51
C PRO A 478 -33.12 4.81 -18.86
N THR A 479 -32.58 5.92 -18.36
CA THR A 479 -33.31 6.96 -17.62
C THR A 479 -33.54 8.21 -18.46
N GLY A 480 -33.15 8.21 -19.73
CA GLY A 480 -33.09 9.41 -20.57
C GLY A 480 -31.78 10.19 -20.43
N GLN A 481 -30.97 9.91 -19.40
CA GLN A 481 -29.59 10.41 -19.29
C GLN A 481 -28.61 9.44 -19.93
N ASP A 482 -27.55 9.96 -20.52
CA ASP A 482 -26.60 9.17 -21.27
C ASP A 482 -25.76 8.24 -20.37
N TRP A 483 -25.49 7.02 -20.86
CA TRP A 483 -24.40 6.21 -20.33
C TRP A 483 -23.06 6.70 -20.90
N VAL A 484 -22.00 6.42 -20.16
CA VAL A 484 -20.64 6.85 -20.48
C VAL A 484 -19.73 5.63 -20.48
N HIS A 485 -18.82 5.54 -21.43
CA HIS A 485 -17.76 4.53 -21.47
C HIS A 485 -16.40 5.21 -21.64
N GLN A 486 -15.44 4.80 -20.82
CA GLN A 486 -14.07 5.27 -20.86
C GLN A 486 -13.12 4.08 -20.70
N GLY A 487 -12.25 3.88 -21.69
CA GLY A 487 -11.24 2.83 -21.66
C GLY A 487 -11.84 1.44 -21.64
N ARG A 488 -11.90 0.82 -20.47
CA ARG A 488 -12.48 -0.51 -20.24
C ARG A 488 -13.59 -0.49 -19.18
N ILE A 489 -14.24 0.66 -18.94
CA ILE A 489 -15.28 0.77 -17.91
C ILE A 489 -16.51 1.48 -18.48
N GLY A 490 -17.68 0.87 -18.28
CA GLY A 490 -18.99 1.47 -18.55
C GLY A 490 -19.64 2.02 -17.29
N TYR A 491 -20.29 3.18 -17.39
CA TYR A 491 -21.03 3.87 -16.33
C TYR A 491 -22.45 4.16 -16.82
N ILE A 492 -23.45 3.63 -16.14
CA ILE A 492 -24.86 3.71 -16.56
C ILE A 492 -25.68 4.30 -15.41
N PRO A 493 -26.30 5.49 -15.57
CA PRO A 493 -27.29 6.01 -14.65
C PRO A 493 -28.48 5.05 -14.53
N LEU A 494 -28.86 4.68 -13.30
CA LEU A 494 -30.04 3.82 -13.04
C LEU A 494 -31.28 4.62 -12.61
N VAL A 495 -31.09 5.90 -12.31
CA VAL A 495 -32.14 6.90 -12.07
C VAL A 495 -31.81 8.17 -12.84
N GLU A 496 -32.78 9.05 -12.99
CA GLU A 496 -32.53 10.42 -13.47
C GLU A 496 -31.92 11.24 -12.33
N HIS A 497 -30.81 11.90 -12.61
CA HIS A 497 -30.07 12.79 -11.71
C HIS A 497 -30.27 14.25 -12.13
N SER A 498 -30.10 15.20 -11.20
CA SER A 498 -30.18 16.64 -11.48
C SER A 498 -29.19 17.10 -12.54
N GLU A 499 -27.92 16.75 -12.36
CA GLU A 499 -26.83 17.14 -13.23
C GLU A 499 -25.76 16.04 -13.24
N VAL A 500 -25.50 15.47 -14.42
CA VAL A 500 -24.45 14.48 -14.63
C VAL A 500 -23.22 15.18 -15.16
N LEU A 501 -22.11 15.00 -14.45
CA LEU A 501 -20.80 15.45 -14.89
C LEU A 501 -20.10 14.28 -15.57
N ALA A 502 -19.68 14.42 -16.82
CA ALA A 502 -18.93 13.39 -17.53
C ALA A 502 -18.03 14.01 -18.60
N GLY A 503 -16.74 13.71 -18.55
CA GLY A 503 -15.81 14.23 -19.54
C GLY A 503 -14.35 13.99 -19.21
N THR A 504 -13.50 14.37 -20.16
CA THR A 504 -12.05 14.34 -20.03
C THR A 504 -11.51 15.75 -20.14
N HIS A 505 -10.71 16.16 -19.17
CA HIS A 505 -10.13 17.51 -19.14
C HIS A 505 -8.61 17.43 -18.88
N PRO A 506 -7.80 18.27 -19.55
CA PRO A 506 -6.39 18.40 -19.21
C PRO A 506 -6.26 18.99 -17.80
N ARG A 507 -5.47 18.35 -16.96
CA ARG A 507 -5.11 18.82 -15.61
C ARG A 507 -3.60 18.90 -15.49
N SER A 508 -3.13 19.91 -14.78
CA SER A 508 -1.73 20.12 -14.49
C SER A 508 -1.48 20.15 -12.99
N GLY A 509 -0.33 19.64 -12.57
CA GLY A 509 0.11 19.61 -11.18
C GLY A 509 1.48 18.96 -11.06
N SER A 510 2.04 18.93 -9.86
CA SER A 510 3.40 18.48 -9.58
C SER A 510 3.42 17.58 -8.34
N TRP A 511 4.51 16.86 -8.10
CA TRP A 511 4.64 16.11 -6.84
C TRP A 511 4.79 17.08 -5.64
N SER A 512 5.39 18.25 -5.84
CA SER A 512 5.50 19.28 -4.80
C SER A 512 4.15 19.83 -4.32
N ASP A 513 3.08 19.66 -5.11
CA ASP A 513 1.72 20.07 -4.74
C ASP A 513 1.11 19.21 -3.62
N ILE A 514 1.61 17.98 -3.47
CA ILE A 514 1.04 16.94 -2.60
C ILE A 514 2.05 16.41 -1.56
N THR A 515 3.34 16.73 -1.71
CA THR A 515 4.43 16.44 -0.76
C THR A 515 5.49 17.54 -0.84
N GLU A 516 5.94 18.10 0.28
CA GLU A 516 6.91 19.22 0.33
C GLU A 516 8.23 18.93 -0.40
N ASN A 517 8.72 17.70 -0.30
CA ASN A 517 9.97 17.24 -0.94
C ASN A 517 9.75 16.64 -2.34
N GLY A 518 8.55 16.80 -2.91
CA GLY A 518 8.22 16.28 -4.22
C GLY A 518 8.87 17.09 -5.35
N ARG A 519 9.09 16.46 -6.51
CA ARG A 519 9.58 17.18 -7.69
C ARG A 519 8.60 18.28 -8.09
N ALA A 520 9.12 19.50 -8.24
CA ALA A 520 8.35 20.66 -8.66
C ALA A 520 8.08 20.75 -10.17
N THR A 521 8.63 19.81 -10.96
CA THR A 521 8.39 19.76 -12.41
C THR A 521 6.89 19.54 -12.68
N PRO A 522 6.21 20.47 -13.37
CA PRO A 522 4.80 20.30 -13.70
C PRO A 522 4.60 19.12 -14.65
N GLN A 523 3.55 18.34 -14.36
CA GLN A 523 3.03 17.29 -15.21
C GLN A 523 1.65 17.72 -15.69
N THR A 524 1.29 17.29 -16.90
CA THR A 524 -0.04 17.53 -17.46
C THR A 524 -0.56 16.26 -18.08
N ALA A 525 -1.78 15.88 -17.75
CA ALA A 525 -2.44 14.73 -18.34
C ALA A 525 -3.94 14.96 -18.48
N ASN A 526 -4.56 14.19 -19.38
CA ASN A 526 -5.99 14.17 -19.54
C ASN A 526 -6.60 13.28 -18.44
N VAL A 527 -7.46 13.86 -17.61
CA VAL A 527 -8.14 13.18 -16.51
C VAL A 527 -9.61 13.04 -16.86
N PHE A 528 -10.11 11.81 -16.85
CA PHE A 528 -11.52 11.50 -16.97
C PHE A 528 -12.21 11.67 -15.61
N HIS A 529 -13.43 12.19 -15.64
CA HIS A 529 -14.31 12.28 -14.49
C HIS A 529 -15.73 11.90 -14.91
N VAL A 530 -16.44 11.19 -14.02
CA VAL A 530 -17.88 10.97 -14.09
C VAL A 530 -18.51 11.07 -12.69
N GLY A 531 -19.66 11.74 -12.57
CA GLY A 531 -20.28 12.00 -11.28
C GLY A 531 -21.64 12.69 -11.37
N VAL A 532 -22.15 13.07 -10.20
CA VAL A 532 -23.41 13.82 -10.03
C VAL A 532 -23.14 15.09 -9.25
N ASP A 533 -23.56 16.23 -9.78
CA ASP A 533 -23.59 17.49 -9.05
C ASP A 533 -24.92 17.62 -8.28
N HIS A 534 -24.81 17.61 -6.94
CA HIS A 534 -25.97 17.78 -6.05
C HIS A 534 -26.24 19.27 -5.77
N GLY A 535 -25.45 20.16 -6.35
CA GLY A 535 -25.54 21.61 -6.21
C GLY A 535 -25.11 22.10 -4.83
N HIS A 536 -25.47 23.35 -4.55
CA HIS A 536 -25.23 23.96 -3.25
C HIS A 536 -26.24 23.46 -2.22
N ARG A 537 -25.73 23.07 -1.04
CA ARG A 537 -26.54 22.70 0.13
C ARG A 537 -27.68 21.73 -0.21
N PRO A 538 -27.37 20.55 -0.79
CA PRO A 538 -28.40 19.57 -1.10
C PRO A 538 -29.20 19.19 0.15
N GLU A 539 -30.46 18.83 -0.07
CA GLU A 539 -31.38 18.30 0.92
C GLU A 539 -32.02 17.04 0.35
N GLY A 540 -31.74 15.89 0.98
CA GLY A 540 -32.31 14.61 0.54
C GLY A 540 -31.84 14.13 -0.83
N ALA A 541 -30.70 14.61 -1.34
CA ALA A 541 -30.19 14.21 -2.66
C ALA A 541 -29.80 12.72 -2.72
N PHE A 542 -29.78 12.15 -3.92
CA PHE A 542 -29.56 10.72 -4.12
C PHE A 542 -28.88 10.45 -5.46
N TYR A 543 -28.34 9.24 -5.62
CA TYR A 543 -27.82 8.75 -6.88
C TYR A 543 -27.94 7.21 -6.95
N ALA A 544 -28.05 6.66 -8.15
CA ALA A 544 -27.90 5.25 -8.44
C ALA A 544 -27.16 5.04 -9.77
N TRP A 545 -26.08 4.26 -9.74
CA TRP A 545 -25.23 3.96 -10.89
C TRP A 545 -24.92 2.47 -10.99
N LEU A 546 -25.00 1.93 -12.21
CA LEU A 546 -24.44 0.65 -12.60
C LEU A 546 -23.06 0.92 -13.20
N ILE A 547 -22.05 0.22 -12.69
CA ILE A 547 -20.68 0.28 -13.16
C ILE A 547 -20.30 -1.10 -13.70
N LEU A 548 -19.70 -1.11 -14.88
CA LEU A 548 -19.30 -2.31 -15.63
C LEU A 548 -17.78 -2.28 -15.82
N PRO A 549 -17.01 -2.81 -14.86
CA PRO A 549 -15.58 -2.95 -15.02
C PRO A 549 -15.26 -3.97 -16.11
N ASP A 550 -14.18 -3.70 -16.83
CA ASP A 550 -13.70 -4.52 -17.94
C ASP A 550 -14.73 -4.77 -19.07
N ALA A 551 -15.55 -3.76 -19.35
CA ALA A 551 -16.51 -3.78 -20.45
C ALA A 551 -16.06 -2.85 -21.59
N ASP A 552 -16.37 -3.22 -22.83
CA ASP A 552 -16.26 -2.33 -23.98
C ASP A 552 -17.51 -1.46 -24.15
N ALA A 553 -17.46 -0.51 -25.09
CA ALA A 553 -18.56 0.42 -25.34
C ALA A 553 -19.82 -0.29 -25.83
N GLU A 554 -19.67 -1.38 -26.58
CA GLU A 554 -20.79 -2.15 -27.12
C GLU A 554 -21.53 -2.92 -26.00
N THR A 555 -20.79 -3.59 -25.13
CA THR A 555 -21.32 -4.23 -23.92
C THR A 555 -22.00 -3.19 -23.03
N THR A 556 -21.40 -2.00 -22.89
CA THR A 556 -21.98 -0.90 -22.12
C THR A 556 -23.31 -0.45 -22.73
N ARG A 557 -23.39 -0.28 -24.05
CA ARG A 557 -24.62 0.04 -24.79
C ARG A 557 -25.70 -1.03 -24.59
N GLU A 558 -25.34 -2.30 -24.69
CA GLU A 558 -26.27 -3.41 -24.48
C GLU A 558 -26.81 -3.47 -23.06
N ARG A 559 -25.95 -3.23 -22.07
CA ARG A 559 -26.32 -3.16 -20.65
C ARG A 559 -27.10 -1.91 -20.32
N ALA A 560 -26.88 -0.79 -20.99
CA ALA A 560 -27.73 0.38 -20.83
C ALA A 560 -29.17 0.09 -21.28
N ALA A 561 -29.35 -0.66 -22.37
CA ALA A 561 -30.67 -1.10 -22.83
C ALA A 561 -31.29 -2.19 -21.92
N ARG A 562 -30.47 -3.05 -21.32
CA ARG A 562 -30.88 -4.13 -20.42
C ARG A 562 -29.93 -4.22 -19.22
N PRO A 563 -30.15 -3.43 -18.15
CA PRO A 563 -29.20 -3.32 -17.03
C PRO A 563 -28.86 -4.63 -16.32
N GLY A 564 -29.73 -5.64 -16.40
CA GLY A 564 -29.54 -6.92 -15.71
C GLY A 564 -29.73 -6.83 -14.19
N VAL A 565 -30.10 -5.65 -13.69
CA VAL A 565 -30.26 -5.32 -12.28
C VAL A 565 -31.52 -4.48 -12.07
N ALA A 566 -32.07 -4.51 -10.87
CA ALA A 566 -33.11 -3.61 -10.39
C ALA A 566 -32.73 -3.03 -9.03
N VAL A 567 -32.83 -1.70 -8.88
CA VAL A 567 -32.77 -1.05 -7.56
C VAL A 567 -34.15 -1.17 -6.94
N LEU A 568 -34.28 -1.98 -5.89
CA LEU A 568 -35.56 -2.23 -5.22
C LEU A 568 -35.88 -1.14 -4.20
N ALA A 569 -34.85 -0.56 -3.58
CA ALA A 569 -34.97 0.54 -2.63
C ALA A 569 -33.68 1.37 -2.60
N ASN A 570 -33.81 2.68 -2.43
CA ASN A 570 -32.70 3.59 -2.17
C ASN A 570 -33.12 4.70 -1.20
N THR A 571 -33.34 4.33 0.05
CA THR A 571 -33.87 5.19 1.12
C THR A 571 -32.94 5.20 2.33
N ALA A 572 -33.14 6.15 3.24
CA ALA A 572 -32.36 6.26 4.47
C ALA A 572 -32.51 5.08 5.46
N ALA A 573 -33.45 4.16 5.24
CA ALA A 573 -33.62 2.96 6.07
C ALA A 573 -33.24 1.67 5.32
N LEU A 574 -33.18 1.72 3.99
CA LEU A 574 -33.03 0.55 3.15
C LEU A 574 -32.44 0.91 1.78
N GLN A 575 -31.35 0.25 1.43
CA GLN A 575 -30.80 0.17 0.08
C GLN A 575 -30.77 -1.29 -0.37
N ALA A 576 -31.39 -1.61 -1.50
CA ALA A 576 -31.53 -2.99 -1.97
C ALA A 576 -31.42 -3.10 -3.48
N VAL A 577 -30.66 -4.10 -3.93
CA VAL A 577 -30.33 -4.31 -5.35
C VAL A 577 -30.55 -5.77 -5.72
N HIS A 578 -31.34 -6.03 -6.76
CA HIS A 578 -31.65 -7.36 -7.26
C HIS A 578 -30.96 -7.62 -8.60
N CYS A 579 -30.12 -8.65 -8.66
CA CYS A 579 -29.52 -9.13 -9.89
C CYS A 579 -30.46 -10.12 -10.59
N ARG A 580 -30.99 -9.72 -11.75
CA ARG A 580 -31.99 -10.52 -12.50
C ARG A 580 -31.42 -11.83 -13.04
N GLY A 581 -30.13 -11.83 -13.40
CA GLY A 581 -29.47 -13.01 -13.96
C GLY A 581 -29.27 -14.12 -12.94
N THR A 582 -29.03 -13.77 -11.67
CA THR A 582 -28.79 -14.75 -10.59
C THR A 582 -29.99 -14.96 -9.66
N GLY A 583 -30.98 -14.06 -9.71
CA GLY A 583 -32.10 -14.05 -8.75
C GLY A 583 -31.73 -13.52 -7.35
N VAL A 584 -30.46 -13.15 -7.13
CA VAL A 584 -29.96 -12.72 -5.82
C VAL A 584 -30.28 -11.24 -5.59
N THR A 585 -30.84 -10.95 -4.43
CA THR A 585 -31.02 -9.61 -3.87
C THR A 585 -29.99 -9.37 -2.77
N LEU A 586 -29.21 -8.31 -2.90
CA LEU A 586 -28.36 -7.79 -1.83
C LEU A 586 -29.09 -6.64 -1.13
N THR A 587 -29.06 -6.65 0.21
CA THR A 587 -29.83 -5.72 1.03
C THR A 587 -28.95 -5.10 2.11
N ALA A 588 -29.05 -3.78 2.27
CA ALA A 588 -28.50 -3.01 3.37
C ALA A 588 -29.64 -2.29 4.11
N ARG A 589 -30.00 -2.80 5.29
CA ARG A 589 -30.88 -2.12 6.25
C ARG A 589 -30.01 -1.38 7.26
N HIS A 590 -30.37 -0.14 7.57
CA HIS A 590 -29.56 0.72 8.43
C HIS A 590 -30.43 1.69 9.23
N ASP A 591 -31.48 1.14 9.84
CA ASP A 591 -32.44 1.88 10.65
C ASP A 591 -31.97 2.03 12.12
N THR A 592 -32.84 2.59 12.97
CA THR A 592 -32.56 2.82 14.40
C THR A 592 -32.23 1.56 15.20
N THR A 593 -32.49 0.36 14.66
CA THR A 593 -32.17 -0.93 15.29
C THR A 593 -30.77 -1.43 14.95
N GLY A 594 -30.06 -0.76 14.03
CA GLY A 594 -28.69 -1.05 13.62
C GLY A 594 -28.56 -1.36 12.13
N ILE A 595 -27.35 -1.78 11.74
CA ILE A 595 -27.04 -2.17 10.37
C ILE A 595 -27.22 -3.69 10.21
N ALA A 596 -28.00 -4.10 9.22
CA ALA A 596 -28.14 -5.49 8.79
C ALA A 596 -27.90 -5.60 7.27
N LEU A 597 -26.81 -6.27 6.91
CA LEU A 597 -26.38 -6.49 5.54
C LEU A 597 -26.52 -7.97 5.18
N GLY A 598 -26.93 -8.29 3.96
CA GLY A 598 -27.02 -9.68 3.54
C GLY A 598 -27.51 -9.90 2.12
N SER A 599 -27.61 -11.18 1.75
CA SER A 599 -28.22 -11.64 0.51
C SER A 599 -29.48 -12.48 0.78
N GLY A 600 -30.36 -12.53 -0.22
CA GLY A 600 -31.51 -13.43 -0.27
C GLY A 600 -31.88 -13.73 -1.72
N ILE A 601 -32.59 -14.82 -1.96
CA ILE A 601 -33.26 -15.07 -3.23
C ILE A 601 -34.65 -14.46 -3.10
N ALA A 602 -35.04 -13.61 -4.06
CA ALA A 602 -36.42 -13.17 -4.12
C ALA A 602 -37.29 -14.38 -4.53
N ASP A 603 -38.18 -14.81 -3.64
CA ASP A 603 -39.26 -15.77 -3.98
C ASP A 603 -40.24 -15.19 -4.99
#